data_AF-A0A2J4JBR4-F1
#
_entry.id   AF-A0A2J4JBR4-F1
#
_cell.length_a   1.000
_cell.length_b   1.000
_cell.length_c   1.000
_cell.angle_alpha   90.00
_cell.angle_beta   90.00
_cell.angle_gamma   90.00
#
_symmetry.space_group_name_H-M   'P 1'
#
loop_
_entity.id
_entity.type
_entity.pdbx_description
1 polymer ?
#
loop_
_entity_poly.entity_id
_entity_poly.type
_entity_poly.pdbx_seq_one_letter_code
_entity_poly.pdbx_strand_id
1 'polypeptide(L)'
;MTAIVTMLATAVGTLALAVGVGALEPAVVAAVAGCLLTATVTATSRRTPGGRAAGSVLVVFVAVAVTGAIGFAAVHGPVGASAIFRVGVVLSVVLASFGATATLTGAVGDGAVRSAIPVAVVTAVPIAAATAASAGPVRSGRATVTDVAWTSNGRLAVEALLSPDATGVGVVTFVALFVALLWSVAFVLPRLPIPQLLSRQRQKPARQRVRRIASLTRVLGLLALLVGTAATAVLLVPDAVGIPPLESVIPILESALVPIATAPAVRISAIGTLATLWLLWVLSKAPGVRRLRYGALVNWGPTVTIGCLVAALVVVGYPTAFETWIRPTLGAMASDGAFVVPGLGTVPLADGLEVVSPPAGVVFAGVAVVFLVGTVVAVLVGLWLTGLVRLLPTRGAPGSLVAGALVAGSIFAAADGASAFIVCTAVAAAIVSWDTAVYGVTITEELGRDANARLPTLAHATGAVLVGIVGITLALVLPRLLETIAVRTGITVAVSLTVALLAILVALKRRAKTN
;
A
#
# COMPACT_ATOMS: atom_id res chain seq x y z
N MET A 1 19.30 -15.24 16.82
CA MET A 1 18.85 -14.68 18.09
C MET A 1 18.60 -13.17 18.03
N THR A 2 19.47 -12.33 17.46
CA THR A 2 19.34 -10.86 17.51
C THR A 2 18.14 -10.31 16.78
N ALA A 3 17.86 -10.79 15.57
CA ALA A 3 16.68 -10.35 14.82
C ALA A 3 15.39 -10.79 15.53
N ILE A 4 15.38 -11.96 16.15
CA ILE A 4 14.26 -12.46 16.96
C ILE A 4 14.06 -11.56 18.18
N VAL A 5 15.13 -11.24 18.92
CA VAL A 5 15.07 -10.35 20.08
C VAL A 5 14.65 -8.93 19.67
N THR A 6 15.14 -8.43 18.54
CA THR A 6 14.74 -7.12 18.01
C THR A 6 13.24 -7.11 17.65
N MET A 7 12.73 -8.16 17.00
CA MET A 7 11.31 -8.28 16.68
C MET A 7 10.44 -8.41 17.93
N LEU A 8 10.86 -9.22 18.91
CA LEU A 8 10.14 -9.36 20.18
C LEU A 8 10.13 -8.05 20.95
N ALA A 9 11.28 -7.37 21.07
CA ALA A 9 11.38 -6.06 21.71
C ALA A 9 10.49 -5.04 20.98
N THR A 10 10.50 -5.03 19.64
CA THR A 10 9.63 -4.17 18.85
C THR A 10 8.16 -4.45 19.14
N ALA A 11 7.75 -5.72 19.09
CA ALA A 11 6.37 -6.12 19.34
C ALA A 11 5.90 -5.67 20.73
N VAL A 12 6.72 -5.92 21.76
CA VAL A 12 6.44 -5.48 23.15
C VAL A 12 6.33 -3.97 23.24
N GLY A 13 7.28 -3.22 22.63
CA GLY A 13 7.26 -1.76 22.62
C GLY A 13 6.04 -1.19 21.89
N THR A 14 5.71 -1.70 20.71
CA THR A 14 4.54 -1.27 19.93
C THR A 14 3.23 -1.60 20.64
N LEU A 15 3.16 -2.76 21.30
CA LEU A 15 1.99 -3.17 22.08
C LEU A 15 1.81 -2.25 23.30
N ALA A 16 2.89 -1.97 24.03
CA ALA A 16 2.84 -1.04 25.16
C ALA A 16 2.34 0.34 24.73
N LEU A 17 2.89 0.89 23.64
CA LEU A 17 2.45 2.16 23.09
C LEU A 17 0.97 2.14 22.69
N ALA A 18 0.54 1.11 21.96
CA ALA A 18 -0.84 0.96 21.51
C ALA A 18 -1.84 0.85 22.67
N VAL A 19 -1.49 0.12 23.73
CA VAL A 19 -2.28 0.04 24.96
C VAL A 19 -2.32 1.40 25.66
N GLY A 20 -1.21 2.12 25.71
CA GLY A 20 -1.10 3.39 26.42
C GLY A 20 -1.97 4.51 25.89
N VAL A 21 -2.28 4.49 24.60
CA VAL A 21 -3.16 5.47 23.96
C VAL A 21 -4.52 4.89 23.56
N GLY A 22 -4.83 3.66 24.00
CA GLY A 22 -6.10 2.98 23.70
C GLY A 22 -6.33 2.76 22.20
N ALA A 23 -5.26 2.54 21.42
CA ALA A 23 -5.30 2.50 19.95
C ALA A 23 -4.76 1.15 19.42
N LEU A 24 -5.19 0.04 20.02
CA LEU A 24 -4.73 -1.31 19.65
C LEU A 24 -5.03 -1.67 18.20
N GLU A 25 -6.28 -1.51 17.78
CA GLU A 25 -6.71 -1.85 16.43
C GLU A 25 -5.98 -1.03 15.34
N PRO A 26 -5.88 0.32 15.41
CA PRO A 26 -5.11 1.08 14.43
C PRO A 26 -3.60 0.75 14.49
N ALA A 27 -3.05 0.38 15.65
CA ALA A 27 -1.66 -0.06 15.75
C ALA A 27 -1.41 -1.40 15.02
N VAL A 28 -2.38 -2.32 14.99
CA VAL A 28 -2.26 -3.56 14.19
C VAL A 28 -2.19 -3.23 12.70
N VAL A 29 -3.07 -2.35 12.22
CA VAL A 29 -3.05 -1.89 10.82
C VAL A 29 -1.72 -1.19 10.50
N ALA A 30 -1.23 -0.37 11.42
CA ALA A 30 0.07 0.30 11.33
C ALA A 30 1.24 -0.68 11.21
N ALA A 31 1.24 -1.73 12.03
CA ALA A 31 2.28 -2.76 12.00
C ALA A 31 2.29 -3.51 10.67
N VAL A 32 1.10 -3.88 10.15
CA VAL A 32 0.96 -4.47 8.82
C VAL A 32 1.48 -3.53 7.73
N ALA A 33 1.16 -2.23 7.82
CA ALA A 33 1.65 -1.23 6.88
C ALA A 33 3.19 -1.12 6.89
N GLY A 34 3.82 -1.16 8.08
CA GLY A 34 5.27 -1.20 8.23
C GLY A 34 5.91 -2.44 7.61
N CYS A 35 5.31 -3.62 7.79
CA CYS A 35 5.75 -4.86 7.16
C CYS A 35 5.61 -4.81 5.62
N LEU A 36 4.51 -4.27 5.11
CA LEU A 36 4.29 -4.06 3.67
C LEU A 36 5.31 -3.08 3.08
N LEU A 37 5.70 -2.04 3.83
CA LEU A 37 6.75 -1.11 3.43
C LEU A 37 8.09 -1.83 3.28
N THR A 38 8.42 -2.75 4.20
CA THR A 38 9.64 -3.59 4.09
C THR A 38 9.58 -4.50 2.88
N ALA A 39 8.44 -5.15 2.64
CA ALA A 39 8.24 -6.00 1.46
C ALA A 39 8.40 -5.18 0.16
N THR A 40 7.87 -3.95 0.15
CA THR A 40 8.02 -3.00 -0.97
C THR A 40 9.49 -2.71 -1.26
N VAL A 41 10.23 -2.27 -0.24
CA VAL A 41 11.65 -1.92 -0.38
C VAL A 41 12.50 -3.14 -0.78
N THR A 42 12.20 -4.31 -0.23
CA THR A 42 12.87 -5.58 -0.56
C THR A 42 12.59 -6.02 -2.01
N ALA A 43 11.37 -5.80 -2.49
CA ALA A 43 11.03 -6.09 -3.88
C ALA A 43 11.77 -5.17 -4.85
N THR A 44 11.84 -3.86 -4.54
CA THR A 44 12.47 -2.86 -5.40
C THR A 44 14.00 -2.90 -5.36
N SER A 45 14.59 -3.32 -4.23
CA SER A 45 16.05 -3.38 -4.04
C SER A 45 16.75 -4.30 -5.04
N ARG A 46 16.04 -5.33 -5.52
CA ARG A 46 16.50 -6.25 -6.57
C ARG A 46 16.67 -5.59 -7.95
N ARG A 47 16.12 -4.38 -8.15
CA ARG A 47 16.16 -3.59 -9.40
C ARG A 47 15.72 -4.34 -10.66
N THR A 48 14.99 -5.44 -10.51
CA THR A 48 14.43 -6.21 -11.63
C THR A 48 13.07 -5.67 -12.04
N PRO A 49 12.63 -5.84 -13.30
CA PRO A 49 11.29 -5.44 -13.74
C PRO A 49 10.16 -6.07 -12.90
N GLY A 50 10.32 -7.35 -12.50
CA GLY A 50 9.36 -8.04 -11.63
C GLY A 50 9.35 -7.49 -10.20
N GLY A 51 10.52 -7.14 -9.66
CA GLY A 51 10.63 -6.50 -8.34
C GLY A 51 10.01 -5.10 -8.32
N ARG A 52 10.18 -4.32 -9.39
CA ARG A 52 9.53 -3.01 -9.55
C ARG A 52 8.02 -3.11 -9.70
N ALA A 53 7.53 -4.15 -10.39
CA ALA A 53 6.09 -4.41 -10.51
C ALA A 53 5.47 -4.75 -9.15
N ALA A 54 6.06 -5.71 -8.42
CA ALA A 54 5.61 -6.04 -7.07
C ALA A 54 5.67 -4.82 -6.14
N GLY A 55 6.77 -4.04 -6.22
CA GLY A 55 6.93 -2.79 -5.48
C GLY A 55 5.82 -1.79 -5.78
N SER A 56 5.46 -1.54 -7.03
CA SER A 56 4.40 -0.58 -7.38
C SER A 56 3.02 -0.98 -6.86
N VAL A 57 2.70 -2.28 -6.83
CA VAL A 57 1.45 -2.77 -6.21
C VAL A 57 1.49 -2.54 -4.70
N LEU A 58 2.60 -2.94 -4.06
CA LEU A 58 2.75 -2.84 -2.62
C LEU A 58 2.77 -1.38 -2.13
N VAL A 59 3.37 -0.44 -2.87
CA VAL A 59 3.34 1.00 -2.53
C VAL A 59 1.90 1.50 -2.33
N VAL A 60 0.98 1.12 -3.22
CA VAL A 60 -0.42 1.54 -3.13
C VAL A 60 -1.09 0.92 -1.90
N PHE A 61 -0.85 -0.37 -1.62
CA PHE A 61 -1.36 -1.01 -0.40
C PHE A 61 -0.78 -0.41 0.88
N VAL A 62 0.52 -0.09 0.90
CA VAL A 62 1.16 0.61 2.02
C VAL A 62 0.51 1.97 2.22
N ALA A 63 0.35 2.74 1.15
CA ALA A 63 -0.25 4.05 1.21
C ALA A 63 -1.68 3.99 1.80
N VAL A 64 -2.51 3.06 1.33
CA VAL A 64 -3.86 2.83 1.86
C VAL A 64 -3.81 2.37 3.33
N ALA A 65 -2.94 1.44 3.69
CA ALA A 65 -2.86 0.90 5.05
C ALA A 65 -2.36 1.93 6.06
N VAL A 66 -1.33 2.73 5.72
CA VAL A 66 -0.83 3.82 6.57
C VAL A 66 -1.94 4.86 6.79
N THR A 67 -2.62 5.28 5.74
CA THR A 67 -3.71 6.25 5.86
C THR A 67 -4.90 5.68 6.62
N GLY A 68 -5.24 4.42 6.39
CA GLY A 68 -6.27 3.72 7.16
C GLY A 68 -5.94 3.70 8.64
N ALA A 69 -4.69 3.38 9.01
CA ALA A 69 -4.23 3.42 10.40
C ALA A 69 -4.30 4.83 11.01
N ILE A 70 -3.87 5.86 10.27
CA ILE A 70 -3.92 7.26 10.70
C ILE A 70 -5.37 7.72 10.88
N GLY A 71 -6.22 7.51 9.88
CA GLY A 71 -7.62 7.90 9.91
C GLY A 71 -8.36 7.18 11.03
N PHE A 72 -8.09 5.90 11.22
CA PHE A 72 -8.68 5.15 12.31
C PHE A 72 -8.21 5.67 13.67
N ALA A 73 -6.92 5.95 13.86
CA ALA A 73 -6.40 6.55 15.09
C ALA A 73 -6.94 7.96 15.38
N ALA A 74 -7.22 8.74 14.34
CA ALA A 74 -7.76 10.09 14.47
C ALA A 74 -9.22 10.09 14.94
N VAL A 75 -10.01 9.09 14.52
CA VAL A 75 -11.43 8.95 14.86
C VAL A 75 -11.65 8.08 16.10
N HIS A 76 -10.65 7.28 16.49
CA HIS A 76 -10.71 6.46 17.71
C HIS A 76 -10.55 7.37 18.95
N GLY A 77 -11.63 7.59 19.70
CA GLY A 77 -11.64 8.39 20.93
C GLY A 77 -12.00 9.88 20.72
N PRO A 78 -11.87 10.72 21.77
CA PRO A 78 -12.27 12.13 21.71
C PRO A 78 -11.49 12.90 20.64
N VAL A 79 -12.19 13.63 19.77
CA VAL A 79 -11.59 14.44 18.69
C VAL A 79 -11.02 15.73 19.29
N GLY A 80 -9.69 15.88 19.28
CA GLY A 80 -8.96 17.01 19.89
C GLY A 80 -7.44 16.86 19.78
N ALA A 81 -6.67 17.54 20.64
CA ALA A 81 -5.20 17.47 20.64
C ALA A 81 -4.66 16.04 20.80
N SER A 82 -5.40 15.17 21.49
CA SER A 82 -5.09 13.73 21.66
C SER A 82 -5.07 12.95 20.34
N ALA A 83 -5.84 13.36 19.33
CA ALA A 83 -5.82 12.71 18.02
C ALA A 83 -4.45 12.83 17.33
N ILE A 84 -3.77 13.98 17.48
CA ILE A 84 -2.43 14.19 16.93
C ILE A 84 -1.43 13.25 17.59
N PHE A 85 -1.53 13.05 18.91
CA PHE A 85 -0.64 12.16 19.65
C PHE A 85 -0.88 10.69 19.30
N ARG A 86 -2.14 10.25 19.17
CA ARG A 86 -2.49 8.90 18.68
C ARG A 86 -1.96 8.63 17.27
N VAL A 87 -2.10 9.60 16.37
CA VAL A 87 -1.52 9.52 15.01
C VAL A 87 0.01 9.43 15.08
N GLY A 88 0.66 10.19 15.96
CA GLY A 88 2.10 10.12 16.20
C GLY A 88 2.56 8.73 16.69
N VAL A 89 1.79 8.11 17.60
CA VAL A 89 2.04 6.73 18.05
C VAL A 89 1.88 5.75 16.90
N VAL A 90 0.83 5.86 16.08
CA VAL A 90 0.60 4.98 14.93
C VAL A 90 1.72 5.08 13.90
N LEU A 91 2.16 6.29 13.55
CA LEU A 91 3.31 6.48 12.66
C LEU A 91 4.59 5.86 13.25
N SER A 92 4.76 5.96 14.56
CA SER A 92 5.87 5.33 15.28
C SER A 92 5.80 3.80 15.19
N VAL A 93 4.60 3.21 15.28
CA VAL A 93 4.40 1.76 15.07
C VAL A 93 4.74 1.36 13.64
N VAL A 94 4.30 2.11 12.62
CA VAL A 94 4.67 1.85 11.20
C VAL A 94 6.19 1.79 11.05
N LEU A 95 6.89 2.81 11.56
CA LEU A 95 8.35 2.91 11.44
C LEU A 95 9.07 1.83 12.25
N ALA A 96 8.58 1.49 13.44
CA ALA A 96 9.14 0.43 14.28
C ALA A 96 8.98 -0.94 13.63
N SER A 97 7.79 -1.27 13.11
CA SER A 97 7.55 -2.54 12.40
C SER A 97 8.33 -2.63 11.09
N PHE A 98 8.47 -1.52 10.35
CA PHE A 98 9.34 -1.44 9.18
C PHE A 98 10.81 -1.70 9.57
N GLY A 99 11.34 -1.00 10.58
CA GLY A 99 12.71 -1.19 11.06
C GLY A 99 12.98 -2.62 11.52
N ALA A 100 12.06 -3.21 12.28
CA ALA A 100 12.19 -4.56 12.80
C ALA A 100 12.21 -5.61 11.68
N THR A 101 11.31 -5.50 10.71
CA THR A 101 11.30 -6.42 9.56
C THR A 101 12.44 -6.14 8.59
N ALA A 102 12.96 -4.91 8.54
CA ALA A 102 14.15 -4.57 7.77
C ALA A 102 15.43 -5.22 8.32
N THR A 103 15.49 -5.55 9.63
CA THR A 103 16.62 -6.33 10.20
C THR A 103 16.73 -7.72 9.56
N LEU A 104 15.61 -8.30 9.12
CA LEU A 104 15.56 -9.61 8.47
C LEU A 104 15.98 -9.58 7.01
N THR A 105 15.65 -8.49 6.33
CA THR A 105 15.70 -8.40 4.86
C THR A 105 16.85 -7.56 4.35
N GLY A 106 17.50 -6.77 5.22
CA GLY A 106 18.50 -5.78 4.82
C GLY A 106 17.90 -4.56 4.10
N ALA A 107 16.58 -4.35 4.21
CA ALA A 107 15.86 -3.34 3.43
C ALA A 107 16.27 -1.87 3.69
N VAL A 108 16.98 -1.57 4.78
CA VAL A 108 17.46 -0.22 5.10
C VAL A 108 18.92 0.01 4.65
N GLY A 109 19.70 -1.06 4.39
CA GLY A 109 21.10 -0.99 3.96
C GLY A 109 21.30 -0.79 2.45
N ASP A 110 22.52 -0.42 2.05
CA ASP A 110 23.02 -0.42 0.65
C ASP A 110 22.17 0.32 -0.39
N GLY A 111 21.46 1.38 0.03
CA GLY A 111 20.59 2.15 -0.85
C GLY A 111 19.33 1.41 -1.30
N ALA A 112 18.90 0.39 -0.56
CA ALA A 112 17.64 -0.33 -0.81
C ALA A 112 16.44 0.62 -0.71
N VAL A 113 16.34 1.46 0.32
CA VAL A 113 15.30 2.49 0.44
C VAL A 113 15.28 3.44 -0.78
N ARG A 114 16.46 3.85 -1.24
CA ARG A 114 16.62 4.72 -2.43
C ARG A 114 16.03 4.08 -3.69
N SER A 115 16.03 2.75 -3.79
CA SER A 115 15.48 2.04 -4.94
C SER A 115 13.95 2.06 -5.00
N ALA A 116 13.27 2.24 -3.86
CA ALA A 116 11.82 2.25 -3.76
C ALA A 116 11.20 3.61 -4.13
N ILE A 117 11.90 4.71 -3.81
CA ILE A 117 11.47 6.09 -4.09
C ILE A 117 11.02 6.29 -5.55
N PRO A 118 11.85 6.00 -6.58
CA PRO A 118 11.44 6.23 -7.96
C PRO A 118 10.30 5.30 -8.41
N VAL A 119 10.14 4.12 -7.81
CA VAL A 119 9.00 3.23 -8.08
C VAL A 119 7.71 3.84 -7.56
N ALA A 120 7.71 4.37 -6.33
CA ALA A 120 6.56 5.05 -5.77
C ALA A 120 6.18 6.30 -6.59
N VAL A 121 7.16 7.14 -6.93
CA VAL A 121 6.94 8.35 -7.75
C VAL A 121 6.37 8.00 -9.13
N VAL A 122 6.97 7.06 -9.86
CA VAL A 122 6.50 6.66 -11.19
C VAL A 122 5.11 6.02 -11.14
N THR A 123 4.76 5.32 -10.05
CA THR A 123 3.41 4.76 -9.85
C THR A 123 2.36 5.86 -9.69
N ALA A 124 2.71 6.98 -9.04
CA ALA A 124 1.81 8.11 -8.85
C ALA A 124 1.56 8.92 -10.14
N VAL A 125 2.48 8.89 -11.12
CA VAL A 125 2.37 9.72 -12.34
C VAL A 125 1.11 9.42 -13.16
N PRO A 126 0.78 8.16 -13.53
CA PRO A 126 -0.45 7.88 -14.27
C PRO A 126 -1.71 8.21 -13.46
N ILE A 127 -1.67 8.05 -12.14
CA ILE A 127 -2.77 8.39 -11.25
C ILE A 127 -3.00 9.89 -11.28
N ALA A 128 -1.96 10.70 -11.06
CA ALA A 128 -2.02 12.15 -11.15
C ALA A 128 -2.49 12.64 -12.53
N ALA A 129 -2.04 12.00 -13.62
CA ALA A 129 -2.48 12.33 -14.97
C ALA A 129 -3.97 12.03 -15.19
N ALA A 130 -4.48 10.89 -14.71
CA ALA A 130 -5.90 10.55 -14.79
C ALA A 130 -6.77 11.47 -13.92
N THR A 131 -6.28 11.82 -12.73
CA THR A 131 -6.89 12.82 -11.84
C THR A 131 -7.00 14.18 -12.52
N ALA A 132 -5.91 14.67 -13.11
CA ALA A 132 -5.89 15.93 -13.84
C ALA A 132 -6.80 15.91 -15.07
N ALA A 133 -6.86 14.78 -15.79
CA ALA A 133 -7.77 14.61 -16.92
C ALA A 133 -9.25 14.61 -16.52
N SER A 134 -9.55 14.24 -15.26
CA SER A 134 -10.91 14.24 -14.70
C SER A 134 -11.30 15.59 -14.08
N ALA A 135 -10.35 16.52 -13.92
CA ALA A 135 -10.59 17.83 -13.35
C ALA A 135 -11.51 18.69 -14.23
N GLY A 136 -12.38 19.48 -13.60
CA GLY A 136 -13.40 20.31 -14.27
C GLY A 136 -12.90 21.12 -15.48
N PRO A 137 -11.81 21.89 -15.35
CA PRO A 137 -11.29 22.72 -16.45
C PRO A 137 -10.78 21.92 -17.67
N VAL A 138 -10.21 20.73 -17.44
CA VAL A 138 -9.69 19.87 -18.52
C VAL A 138 -10.84 19.10 -19.17
N ARG A 139 -11.80 18.66 -18.37
CA ARG A 139 -12.99 17.96 -18.84
C ARG A 139 -13.89 18.87 -19.68
N SER A 140 -14.09 20.13 -19.29
CA SER A 140 -14.88 21.08 -20.06
C SER A 140 -14.23 21.40 -21.41
N GLY A 141 -12.92 21.65 -21.45
CA GLY A 141 -12.19 21.85 -22.71
C GLY A 141 -12.18 20.61 -23.61
N ARG A 142 -12.09 19.40 -23.03
CA ARG A 142 -12.21 18.15 -23.79
C ARG A 142 -13.60 17.98 -24.38
N ALA A 143 -14.66 18.26 -23.62
CA ALA A 143 -16.03 18.20 -24.11
C ALA A 143 -16.21 19.07 -25.35
N THR A 144 -15.68 20.31 -25.32
CA THR A 144 -15.68 21.22 -26.47
C THR A 144 -14.94 20.66 -27.69
N VAL A 145 -13.82 19.95 -27.50
CA VAL A 145 -13.06 19.33 -28.61
C VAL A 145 -13.74 18.06 -29.12
N THR A 146 -14.29 17.23 -28.24
CA THR A 146 -14.97 15.99 -28.61
C THR A 146 -16.33 16.22 -29.26
N ASP A 147 -17.07 17.25 -28.85
CA ASP A 147 -18.34 17.62 -29.48
C ASP A 147 -18.14 18.15 -30.91
N VAL A 148 -16.94 18.67 -31.22
CA VAL A 148 -16.53 19.08 -32.58
C VAL A 148 -15.98 17.89 -33.40
N ALA A 149 -15.42 16.87 -32.76
CA ALA A 149 -14.72 15.76 -33.42
C ALA A 149 -15.57 14.47 -33.60
N TRP A 150 -16.60 14.26 -32.78
CA TRP A 150 -17.43 13.05 -32.82
C TRP A 150 -18.78 13.36 -33.47
N THR A 151 -19.17 12.54 -34.44
CA THR A 151 -20.54 12.57 -34.97
C THR A 151 -21.52 12.11 -33.88
N SER A 152 -22.72 12.66 -33.85
CA SER A 152 -23.80 12.26 -32.92
C SER A 152 -24.02 10.74 -32.89
N ASN A 153 -23.90 10.10 -34.06
CA ASN A 153 -23.98 8.66 -34.23
C ASN A 153 -22.83 7.89 -33.57
N GLY A 154 -21.60 8.44 -33.57
CA GLY A 154 -20.45 7.85 -32.90
C GLY A 154 -20.57 7.85 -31.38
N ARG A 155 -21.16 8.92 -30.82
CA ARG A 155 -21.43 9.00 -29.37
C ARG A 155 -22.48 7.98 -28.94
N LEU A 156 -23.60 7.90 -29.68
CA LEU A 156 -24.68 6.94 -29.44
C LEU A 156 -24.19 5.49 -29.56
N ALA A 157 -23.32 5.19 -30.51
CA ALA A 157 -22.76 3.84 -30.67
C ALA A 157 -21.85 3.42 -29.49
N VAL A 158 -21.08 4.36 -28.93
CA VAL A 158 -20.23 4.09 -27.76
C VAL A 158 -21.07 3.96 -26.49
N GLU A 159 -22.10 4.79 -26.33
CA GLU A 159 -23.04 4.73 -25.22
C GLU A 159 -23.81 3.40 -25.23
N ALA A 160 -24.34 2.99 -26.39
CA ALA A 160 -25.00 1.69 -26.55
C ALA A 160 -24.06 0.49 -26.29
N LEU A 161 -22.76 0.64 -26.55
CA LEU A 161 -21.76 -0.40 -26.28
C LEU A 161 -21.39 -0.48 -24.78
N LEU A 162 -21.42 0.63 -24.06
CA LEU A 162 -21.01 0.72 -22.65
C LEU A 162 -22.17 0.51 -21.66
N SER A 163 -23.36 0.98 -22.02
CA SER A 163 -24.59 0.95 -21.23
C SER A 163 -25.79 0.66 -22.15
N PRO A 164 -26.03 -0.61 -22.51
CA PRO A 164 -27.12 -0.99 -23.40
C PRO A 164 -28.49 -0.88 -22.70
N ASP A 165 -29.45 -0.21 -23.33
CA ASP A 165 -30.79 0.02 -22.77
C ASP A 165 -31.66 -1.25 -22.75
N ALA A 166 -31.45 -2.16 -23.70
CA ALA A 166 -32.18 -3.43 -23.79
C ALA A 166 -31.32 -4.59 -23.29
N THR A 167 -31.86 -5.40 -22.37
CA THR A 167 -31.18 -6.55 -21.75
C THR A 167 -30.68 -7.55 -22.78
N GLY A 168 -31.49 -7.88 -23.80
CA GLY A 168 -31.10 -8.77 -24.91
C GLY A 168 -29.93 -8.23 -25.72
N VAL A 169 -29.96 -6.95 -26.10
CA VAL A 169 -28.85 -6.28 -26.81
C VAL A 169 -27.59 -6.24 -25.94
N GLY A 170 -27.76 -6.05 -24.63
CA GLY A 170 -26.66 -6.13 -23.67
C GLY A 170 -25.99 -7.50 -23.67
N VAL A 171 -26.74 -8.58 -23.52
CA VAL A 171 -26.15 -9.93 -23.51
C VAL A 171 -25.44 -10.24 -24.83
N VAL A 172 -26.06 -9.92 -25.99
CA VAL A 172 -25.44 -10.14 -27.32
C VAL A 172 -24.10 -9.41 -27.44
N THR A 173 -24.09 -8.11 -27.15
CA THR A 173 -22.90 -7.27 -27.30
C THR A 173 -21.81 -7.68 -26.33
N PHE A 174 -22.16 -8.11 -25.12
CA PHE A 174 -21.21 -8.62 -24.14
C PHE A 174 -20.58 -9.94 -24.58
N VAL A 175 -21.38 -10.91 -25.06
CA VAL A 175 -20.87 -12.18 -25.60
C VAL A 175 -19.92 -11.92 -26.76
N ALA A 176 -20.29 -11.05 -27.69
CA ALA A 176 -19.43 -10.66 -28.81
C ALA A 176 -18.10 -10.05 -28.34
N LEU A 177 -18.16 -9.11 -27.37
CA LEU A 177 -16.96 -8.49 -26.77
C LEU A 177 -16.07 -9.52 -26.06
N PHE A 178 -16.67 -10.45 -25.30
CA PHE A 178 -15.95 -11.46 -24.53
C PHE A 178 -15.28 -12.50 -25.44
N VAL A 179 -15.98 -12.95 -26.48
CA VAL A 179 -15.41 -13.83 -27.52
C VAL A 179 -14.30 -13.11 -28.27
N ALA A 180 -14.52 -11.86 -28.67
CA ALA A 180 -13.51 -11.04 -29.34
C ALA A 180 -12.25 -10.87 -28.46
N LEU A 181 -12.42 -10.70 -27.15
CA LEU A 181 -11.31 -10.63 -26.19
C LEU A 181 -10.54 -11.96 -26.12
N LEU A 182 -11.23 -13.09 -25.92
CA LEU A 182 -10.60 -14.41 -25.82
C LEU A 182 -9.86 -14.78 -27.11
N TRP A 183 -10.45 -14.51 -28.27
CA TRP A 183 -9.81 -14.75 -29.56
C TRP A 183 -8.69 -13.76 -29.85
N SER A 184 -8.80 -12.51 -29.41
CA SER A 184 -7.70 -11.55 -29.47
C SER A 184 -6.51 -12.04 -28.63
N VAL A 185 -6.73 -12.59 -27.43
CA VAL A 185 -5.65 -13.21 -26.65
C VAL A 185 -5.05 -14.41 -27.40
N ALA A 186 -5.87 -15.31 -27.91
CA ALA A 186 -5.41 -16.48 -28.66
C ALA A 186 -4.59 -16.11 -29.92
N PHE A 187 -4.93 -15.00 -30.58
CA PHE A 187 -4.28 -14.54 -31.79
C PHE A 187 -3.05 -13.65 -31.52
N VAL A 188 -3.18 -12.68 -30.63
CA VAL A 188 -2.16 -11.66 -30.37
C VAL A 188 -1.05 -12.19 -29.47
N LEU A 189 -1.39 -12.88 -28.38
CA LEU A 189 -0.42 -13.27 -27.35
C LEU A 189 0.76 -14.11 -27.91
N PRO A 190 0.56 -15.10 -28.81
CA PRO A 190 1.66 -15.85 -29.42
C PRO A 190 2.54 -15.02 -30.37
N ARG A 191 2.00 -13.93 -30.92
CA ARG A 191 2.69 -13.06 -31.88
C ARG A 191 3.51 -11.96 -31.19
N LEU A 192 3.26 -11.72 -29.90
CA LEU A 192 4.04 -10.80 -29.11
C LEU A 192 5.42 -11.39 -28.75
N PRO A 193 6.49 -10.57 -28.73
CA PRO A 193 7.84 -11.03 -28.42
C PRO A 193 8.06 -11.31 -26.91
N ILE A 194 7.04 -11.71 -26.15
CA ILE A 194 7.10 -11.94 -24.69
C ILE A 194 8.24 -12.89 -24.30
N PRO A 195 8.43 -14.06 -24.95
CA PRO A 195 9.51 -14.96 -24.57
C PRO A 195 10.89 -14.41 -24.91
N GLN A 196 10.99 -13.46 -25.84
CA GLN A 196 12.25 -12.82 -26.21
C GLN A 196 12.67 -11.75 -25.18
N LEU A 197 11.74 -11.28 -24.34
CA LEU A 197 12.00 -10.37 -23.22
C LEU A 197 12.55 -11.10 -21.98
N LEU A 198 12.50 -12.43 -21.97
CA LEU A 198 12.97 -13.25 -20.85
C LEU A 198 14.38 -13.78 -21.12
N SER A 199 15.11 -14.09 -20.04
CA SER A 199 16.44 -14.71 -20.10
C SER A 199 16.40 -16.02 -20.87
N ARG A 200 17.51 -16.38 -21.57
CA ARG A 200 17.60 -17.55 -22.46
C ARG A 200 17.04 -18.85 -21.83
N GLN A 201 17.32 -19.06 -20.54
CA GLN A 201 16.83 -20.23 -19.78
C GLN A 201 15.30 -20.26 -19.59
N ARG A 202 14.65 -19.09 -19.50
CA ARG A 202 13.19 -18.96 -19.29
C ARG A 202 12.39 -18.88 -20.59
N GLN A 203 13.04 -18.79 -21.75
CA GLN A 203 12.33 -18.61 -23.03
C GLN A 203 11.52 -19.84 -23.45
N LYS A 204 12.08 -21.05 -23.31
CA LYS A 204 11.39 -22.31 -23.62
C LYS A 204 10.12 -22.50 -22.78
N PRO A 205 10.16 -22.42 -21.43
CA PRO A 205 8.95 -22.57 -20.62
C PRO A 205 7.94 -21.44 -20.84
N ALA A 206 8.40 -20.21 -21.10
CA ALA A 206 7.49 -19.10 -21.42
C ALA A 206 6.77 -19.30 -22.76
N ARG A 207 7.45 -19.78 -23.81
CA ARG A 207 6.82 -20.14 -25.09
C ARG A 207 5.75 -21.20 -24.91
N GLN A 208 6.02 -22.23 -24.09
CA GLN A 208 5.05 -23.28 -23.79
C GLN A 208 3.83 -22.72 -23.03
N ARG A 209 4.03 -21.89 -22.01
CA ARG A 209 2.93 -21.24 -21.28
C ARG A 209 2.07 -20.36 -22.18
N VAL A 210 2.69 -19.51 -23.01
CA VAL A 210 1.98 -18.64 -23.97
C VAL A 210 1.15 -19.48 -24.94
N ARG A 211 1.72 -20.57 -25.49
CA ARG A 211 0.97 -21.50 -26.37
C ARG A 211 -0.20 -22.15 -25.66
N ARG A 212 -0.03 -22.58 -24.40
CA ARG A 212 -1.09 -23.19 -23.59
C ARG A 212 -2.21 -22.20 -23.29
N ILE A 213 -1.88 -20.97 -22.92
CA ILE A 213 -2.89 -19.91 -22.70
C ILE A 213 -3.64 -19.62 -24.00
N ALA A 214 -2.93 -19.52 -25.12
CA ALA A 214 -3.55 -19.28 -26.42
C ALA A 214 -4.45 -20.44 -26.89
N SER A 215 -4.08 -21.69 -26.64
CA SER A 215 -4.94 -22.84 -26.97
C SER A 215 -6.17 -22.90 -26.06
N LEU A 216 -5.99 -22.66 -24.75
CA LEU A 216 -7.10 -22.63 -23.80
C LEU A 216 -8.08 -21.50 -24.12
N THR A 217 -7.60 -20.29 -24.37
CA THR A 217 -8.46 -19.13 -24.72
C THR A 217 -9.18 -19.32 -26.06
N ARG A 218 -8.59 -20.06 -27.01
CA ARG A 218 -9.30 -20.45 -28.25
C ARG A 218 -10.47 -21.37 -27.96
N VAL A 219 -10.27 -22.42 -27.16
CA VAL A 219 -11.33 -23.37 -26.77
C VAL A 219 -12.39 -22.67 -25.93
N LEU A 220 -11.99 -21.89 -24.93
CA LEU A 220 -12.90 -21.10 -24.10
C LEU A 220 -13.68 -20.09 -24.92
N GLY A 221 -13.06 -19.45 -25.92
CA GLY A 221 -13.77 -18.53 -26.81
C GLY A 221 -14.83 -19.24 -27.67
N LEU A 222 -14.55 -20.45 -28.12
CA LEU A 222 -15.54 -21.26 -28.85
C LEU A 222 -16.69 -21.71 -27.94
N LEU A 223 -16.38 -22.16 -26.71
CA LEU A 223 -17.40 -22.49 -25.70
C LEU A 223 -18.24 -21.26 -25.32
N ALA A 224 -17.60 -20.10 -25.10
CA ALA A 224 -18.29 -18.85 -24.79
C ALA A 224 -19.17 -18.38 -25.94
N LEU A 225 -18.75 -18.58 -27.19
CA LEU A 225 -19.59 -18.31 -28.35
C LEU A 225 -20.81 -19.22 -28.37
N LEU A 226 -20.65 -20.54 -28.22
CA LEU A 226 -21.76 -21.50 -28.24
C LEU A 226 -22.75 -21.25 -27.10
N VAL A 227 -22.26 -21.16 -25.86
CA VAL A 227 -23.08 -20.89 -24.67
C VAL A 227 -23.73 -19.51 -24.76
N GLY A 228 -22.97 -18.50 -25.19
CA GLY A 228 -23.48 -17.14 -25.35
C GLY A 228 -24.55 -17.04 -26.44
N THR A 229 -24.41 -17.74 -27.57
CA THR A 229 -25.44 -17.80 -28.61
C THR A 229 -26.70 -18.53 -28.13
N ALA A 230 -26.56 -19.60 -27.35
CA ALA A 230 -27.70 -20.31 -26.77
C ALA A 230 -28.42 -19.44 -25.74
N ALA A 231 -27.69 -18.79 -24.82
CA ALA A 231 -28.23 -17.85 -23.84
C ALA A 231 -28.95 -16.66 -24.52
N THR A 232 -28.35 -16.14 -25.58
CA THR A 232 -28.94 -15.07 -26.40
C THR A 232 -30.24 -15.52 -27.05
N ALA A 233 -30.26 -16.70 -27.67
CA ALA A 233 -31.46 -17.26 -28.31
C ALA A 233 -32.59 -17.47 -27.31
N VAL A 234 -32.28 -17.93 -26.09
CA VAL A 234 -33.28 -18.12 -25.02
C VAL A 234 -33.85 -16.78 -24.54
N LEU A 235 -33.04 -15.74 -24.43
CA LEU A 235 -33.46 -14.42 -23.90
C LEU A 235 -34.14 -13.51 -24.94
N LEU A 236 -33.95 -13.76 -26.25
CA LEU A 236 -34.53 -12.94 -27.33
C LEU A 236 -35.77 -13.54 -27.99
N VAL A 237 -36.17 -14.77 -27.65
CA VAL A 237 -37.36 -15.42 -28.20
C VAL A 237 -38.59 -15.10 -27.33
N PRO A 238 -39.58 -14.33 -27.83
CA PRO A 238 -40.77 -13.94 -27.06
C PRO A 238 -41.64 -15.13 -26.63
N ASP A 239 -41.62 -16.22 -27.40
CA ASP A 239 -42.44 -17.44 -27.20
C ASP A 239 -41.71 -18.56 -26.44
N ALA A 240 -40.57 -18.28 -25.80
CA ALA A 240 -39.85 -19.27 -24.97
C ALA A 240 -40.59 -19.58 -23.65
N VAL A 241 -41.54 -18.71 -23.27
CA VAL A 241 -42.49 -18.89 -22.17
C VAL A 241 -43.52 -19.94 -22.60
N GLY A 242 -43.38 -21.17 -22.10
CA GLY A 242 -44.21 -22.31 -22.53
C GLY A 242 -43.42 -23.59 -22.89
N ILE A 243 -42.08 -23.55 -22.90
CA ILE A 243 -41.24 -24.75 -23.01
C ILE A 243 -40.75 -25.11 -21.60
N PRO A 244 -41.28 -26.18 -20.96
CA PRO A 244 -41.04 -26.48 -19.54
C PRO A 244 -39.57 -26.52 -19.07
N PRO A 245 -38.59 -27.05 -19.83
CA PRO A 245 -37.20 -27.01 -19.40
C PRO A 245 -36.57 -25.61 -19.44
N LEU A 246 -37.07 -24.68 -20.26
CA LEU A 246 -36.51 -23.32 -20.40
C LEU A 246 -36.97 -22.39 -19.28
N GLU A 247 -38.19 -22.58 -18.75
CA GLU A 247 -38.73 -21.79 -17.63
C GLU A 247 -37.88 -21.89 -16.35
N SER A 248 -37.21 -23.03 -16.13
CA SER A 248 -36.31 -23.20 -14.97
C SER A 248 -34.92 -22.58 -15.16
N VAL A 249 -34.50 -22.32 -16.41
CA VAL A 249 -33.14 -21.87 -16.76
C VAL A 249 -33.07 -20.35 -16.96
N ILE A 250 -34.16 -19.73 -17.44
CA ILE A 250 -34.25 -18.28 -17.64
C ILE A 250 -33.90 -17.47 -16.37
N PRO A 251 -34.43 -17.79 -15.17
CA PRO A 251 -34.12 -17.02 -13.96
C PRO A 251 -32.64 -17.11 -13.54
N ILE A 252 -32.00 -18.25 -13.81
CA ILE A 252 -30.58 -18.47 -13.52
C ILE A 252 -29.71 -17.67 -14.50
N LEU A 253 -30.07 -17.65 -15.78
CA LEU A 253 -29.41 -16.81 -16.79
C LEU A 253 -29.58 -15.33 -16.48
N GLU A 254 -30.78 -14.89 -16.11
CA GLU A 254 -31.06 -13.50 -15.77
C GLU A 254 -30.31 -13.05 -14.52
N SER A 255 -30.26 -13.87 -13.47
CA SER A 255 -29.55 -13.52 -12.22
C SER A 255 -28.02 -13.57 -12.33
N ALA A 256 -27.46 -14.44 -13.18
CA ALA A 256 -26.00 -14.60 -13.30
C ALA A 256 -25.40 -13.82 -14.47
N LEU A 257 -26.01 -13.87 -15.66
CA LEU A 257 -25.43 -13.33 -16.89
C LEU A 257 -25.75 -11.85 -17.08
N VAL A 258 -26.99 -11.42 -16.81
CA VAL A 258 -27.42 -10.03 -17.07
C VAL A 258 -26.61 -9.03 -16.23
N PRO A 259 -26.38 -9.21 -14.91
CA PRO A 259 -25.59 -8.26 -14.13
C PRO A 259 -24.15 -8.11 -14.63
N ILE A 260 -23.54 -9.20 -15.08
CA ILE A 260 -22.18 -9.19 -15.63
C ILE A 260 -22.17 -8.55 -17.02
N ALA A 261 -23.15 -8.91 -17.84
CA ALA A 261 -23.25 -8.46 -19.22
C ALA A 261 -23.60 -6.98 -19.34
N THR A 262 -24.37 -6.40 -18.41
CA THR A 262 -24.74 -4.98 -18.42
C THR A 262 -23.82 -4.12 -17.56
N ALA A 263 -22.97 -4.71 -16.71
CA ALA A 263 -22.02 -3.96 -15.89
C ALA A 263 -21.04 -3.12 -16.75
N PRO A 264 -21.10 -1.77 -16.66
CA PRO A 264 -20.23 -0.89 -17.45
C PRO A 264 -18.74 -1.13 -17.15
N ALA A 265 -18.39 -1.39 -15.89
CA ALA A 265 -17.02 -1.66 -15.47
C ALA A 265 -16.42 -2.89 -16.19
N VAL A 266 -17.21 -3.97 -16.32
CA VAL A 266 -16.77 -5.20 -17.01
C VAL A 266 -16.56 -4.91 -18.50
N ARG A 267 -17.51 -4.21 -19.15
CA ARG A 267 -17.41 -3.82 -20.56
C ARG A 267 -16.21 -2.93 -20.84
N ILE A 268 -16.00 -1.88 -20.04
CA ILE A 268 -14.85 -0.98 -20.16
C ILE A 268 -13.54 -1.76 -20.01
N SER A 269 -13.47 -2.68 -19.04
CA SER A 269 -12.28 -3.50 -18.84
C SER A 269 -12.01 -4.44 -20.02
N ALA A 270 -13.05 -5.04 -20.62
CA ALA A 270 -12.93 -5.91 -21.78
C ALA A 270 -12.46 -5.14 -23.02
N ILE A 271 -13.08 -3.99 -23.31
CA ILE A 271 -12.70 -3.10 -24.42
C ILE A 271 -11.28 -2.57 -24.22
N GLY A 272 -10.95 -2.10 -23.01
CA GLY A 272 -9.62 -1.62 -22.66
C GLY A 272 -8.55 -2.69 -22.82
N THR A 273 -8.83 -3.93 -22.41
CA THR A 273 -7.90 -5.07 -22.58
C THR A 273 -7.72 -5.39 -24.06
N LEU A 274 -8.82 -5.42 -24.83
CA LEU A 274 -8.78 -5.67 -26.27
C LEU A 274 -7.97 -4.60 -27.00
N ALA A 275 -8.25 -3.32 -26.75
CA ALA A 275 -7.51 -2.20 -27.32
C ALA A 275 -6.02 -2.25 -26.93
N THR A 276 -5.71 -2.59 -25.68
CA THR A 276 -4.33 -2.72 -25.20
C THR A 276 -3.59 -3.85 -25.90
N LEU A 277 -4.20 -5.03 -26.05
CA LEU A 277 -3.61 -6.15 -26.76
C LEU A 277 -3.28 -5.79 -28.20
N TRP A 278 -4.23 -5.17 -28.91
CA TRP A 278 -4.02 -4.75 -30.29
C TRP A 278 -2.97 -3.65 -30.41
N LEU A 279 -2.97 -2.66 -29.52
CA LEU A 279 -1.94 -1.63 -29.47
C LEU A 279 -0.55 -2.24 -29.22
N LEU A 280 -0.42 -3.16 -28.27
CA LEU A 280 0.83 -3.87 -27.99
C LEU A 280 1.30 -4.67 -29.20
N TRP A 281 0.37 -5.27 -29.95
CA TRP A 281 0.69 -5.98 -31.18
C TRP A 281 1.24 -5.03 -32.25
N VAL A 282 0.56 -3.90 -32.50
CA VAL A 282 1.02 -2.87 -33.45
C VAL A 282 2.37 -2.32 -33.04
N LEU A 283 2.54 -1.95 -31.76
CA LEU A 283 3.82 -1.47 -31.21
C LEU A 283 4.93 -2.51 -31.33
N SER A 284 4.62 -3.81 -31.17
CA SER A 284 5.61 -4.87 -31.32
C SER A 284 6.18 -4.98 -32.75
N LYS A 285 5.45 -4.46 -33.74
CA LYS A 285 5.87 -4.41 -35.15
C LYS A 285 6.67 -3.15 -35.49
N ALA A 286 6.65 -2.13 -34.64
CA ALA A 286 7.36 -0.89 -34.91
C ALA A 286 8.89 -1.10 -34.83
N PRO A 287 9.66 -0.72 -35.89
CA PRO A 287 11.09 -1.00 -35.97
C PRO A 287 11.93 -0.34 -34.88
N GLY A 288 11.46 0.79 -34.30
CA GLY A 288 12.11 1.50 -33.20
C GLY A 288 12.01 0.79 -31.84
N VAL A 289 10.99 -0.06 -31.63
CA VAL A 289 10.75 -0.74 -30.33
C VAL A 289 11.81 -1.80 -30.03
N ARG A 290 12.45 -2.36 -31.07
CA ARG A 290 13.62 -3.24 -30.90
C ARG A 290 14.84 -2.53 -30.31
N ARG A 291 15.01 -1.23 -30.57
CA ARG A 291 16.09 -0.41 -29.95
C ARG A 291 15.76 -0.08 -28.50
N LEU A 292 14.47 0.15 -28.19
CA LEU A 292 13.97 0.37 -26.83
C LEU A 292 14.15 -0.85 -25.92
N ARG A 293 14.28 -2.06 -26.46
CA ARG A 293 14.56 -3.31 -25.71
C ARG A 293 15.74 -3.22 -24.73
N TYR A 294 16.72 -2.35 -25.03
CA TYR A 294 17.88 -2.11 -24.18
C TYR A 294 17.83 -0.76 -23.44
N GLY A 295 16.75 0.01 -23.65
CA GLY A 295 16.57 1.32 -23.03
C GLY A 295 16.17 1.20 -21.56
N ALA A 296 16.66 2.14 -20.75
CA ALA A 296 16.35 2.23 -19.32
C ALA A 296 14.84 2.33 -19.04
N LEU A 297 14.06 2.87 -19.99
CA LEU A 297 12.60 3.05 -19.92
C LEU A 297 11.82 1.72 -19.90
N VAL A 298 12.29 0.66 -20.55
CA VAL A 298 11.57 -0.63 -20.57
C VAL A 298 11.52 -1.28 -19.19
N ASN A 299 12.54 -1.04 -18.36
CA ASN A 299 12.56 -1.51 -16.98
C ASN A 299 11.53 -0.81 -16.08
N TRP A 300 10.91 0.29 -16.55
CA TRP A 300 9.84 1.02 -15.85
C TRP A 300 8.45 0.71 -16.39
N GLY A 301 8.34 0.02 -17.53
CA GLY A 301 7.07 -0.38 -18.12
C GLY A 301 6.10 -1.01 -17.11
N PRO A 302 6.51 -2.02 -16.32
CA PRO A 302 5.61 -2.63 -15.34
C PRO A 302 5.06 -1.66 -14.29
N THR A 303 5.90 -0.75 -13.78
CA THR A 303 5.51 0.28 -12.81
C THR A 303 4.49 1.24 -13.40
N VAL A 304 4.71 1.71 -14.63
CA VAL A 304 3.76 2.57 -15.34
C VAL A 304 2.45 1.83 -15.61
N THR A 305 2.51 0.57 -16.04
CA THR A 305 1.30 -0.26 -16.27
C THR A 305 0.47 -0.40 -15.00
N ILE A 306 1.11 -0.61 -13.84
CA ILE A 306 0.42 -0.71 -12.56
C ILE A 306 -0.16 0.65 -12.14
N GLY A 307 0.58 1.75 -12.32
CA GLY A 307 0.02 3.09 -12.11
C GLY A 307 -1.22 3.35 -12.98
N CYS A 308 -1.18 2.96 -14.26
CA CYS A 308 -2.34 3.06 -15.15
C CYS A 308 -3.50 2.17 -14.71
N LEU A 309 -3.22 0.96 -14.20
CA LEU A 309 -4.25 0.06 -13.68
C LEU A 309 -4.95 0.69 -12.47
N VAL A 310 -4.19 1.24 -11.52
CA VAL A 310 -4.75 1.92 -10.34
C VAL A 310 -5.55 3.14 -10.76
N ALA A 311 -5.03 3.95 -11.69
CA ALA A 311 -5.74 5.09 -12.25
C ALA A 311 -7.08 4.67 -12.89
N ALA A 312 -7.09 3.60 -13.68
CA ALA A 312 -8.30 3.07 -14.31
C ALA A 312 -9.29 2.54 -13.26
N LEU A 313 -8.81 1.87 -12.22
CA LEU A 313 -9.66 1.41 -11.11
C LEU A 313 -10.29 2.58 -10.36
N VAL A 314 -9.58 3.69 -10.16
CA VAL A 314 -10.16 4.90 -9.57
C VAL A 314 -11.20 5.52 -10.49
N VAL A 315 -10.87 5.74 -11.77
CA VAL A 315 -11.79 6.39 -12.72
C VAL A 315 -13.07 5.57 -12.97
N VAL A 316 -12.93 4.25 -13.11
CA VAL A 316 -14.06 3.36 -13.46
C VAL A 316 -14.75 2.80 -12.22
N GLY A 317 -14.00 2.47 -11.17
CA GLY A 317 -14.52 1.82 -9.97
C GLY A 317 -15.12 2.80 -8.96
N TYR A 318 -14.64 4.04 -8.91
CA TYR A 318 -15.15 5.02 -7.95
C TYR A 318 -16.64 5.32 -8.11
N PRO A 319 -17.21 5.52 -9.33
CA PRO A 319 -18.65 5.74 -9.48
C PRO A 319 -19.50 4.60 -8.92
N THR A 320 -19.11 3.34 -9.17
CA THR A 320 -19.80 2.18 -8.62
C THR A 320 -19.65 2.11 -7.10
N ALA A 321 -18.44 2.33 -6.57
CA ALA A 321 -18.22 2.36 -5.13
C ALA A 321 -19.02 3.49 -4.47
N PHE A 322 -19.17 4.63 -5.15
CA PHE A 322 -19.96 5.74 -4.67
C PHE A 322 -21.43 5.35 -4.51
N GLU A 323 -22.04 4.78 -5.54
CA GLU A 323 -23.46 4.40 -5.48
C GLU A 323 -23.74 3.24 -4.52
N THR A 324 -22.87 2.24 -4.47
CA THR A 324 -23.13 1.02 -3.72
C THR A 324 -22.67 1.10 -2.25
N TRP A 325 -21.67 1.92 -1.93
CA TRP A 325 -21.04 1.94 -0.60
C TRP A 325 -21.09 3.35 0.01
N ILE A 326 -20.63 4.37 -0.71
CA ILE A 326 -20.43 5.71 -0.13
C ILE A 326 -21.77 6.42 0.10
N ARG A 327 -22.63 6.50 -0.93
CA ARG A 327 -23.94 7.17 -0.85
C ARG A 327 -24.85 6.55 0.22
N PRO A 328 -25.01 5.21 0.32
CA PRO A 328 -25.82 4.61 1.37
C PRO A 328 -25.24 4.85 2.77
N THR A 329 -23.91 4.76 2.92
CA THR A 329 -23.25 4.99 4.21
C THR A 329 -23.40 6.44 4.66
N LEU A 330 -23.17 7.40 3.76
CA LEU A 330 -23.37 8.82 4.07
C LEU A 330 -24.84 9.14 4.37
N GLY A 331 -25.78 8.48 3.67
CA GLY A 331 -27.21 8.60 3.95
C GLY A 331 -27.58 8.08 5.35
N ALA A 332 -27.05 6.93 5.75
CA ALA A 332 -27.25 6.37 7.09
C ALA A 332 -26.61 7.24 8.19
N MET A 333 -25.42 7.78 7.95
CA MET A 333 -24.77 8.69 8.90
C MET A 333 -25.54 10.00 9.09
N ALA A 334 -26.24 10.48 8.05
CA ALA A 334 -27.06 11.68 8.14
C ALA A 334 -28.42 11.45 8.81
N SER A 335 -28.95 10.22 8.78
CA SER A 335 -30.15 9.89 9.56
C SER A 335 -29.88 9.83 11.07
N ASP A 336 -28.64 9.54 11.46
CA ASP A 336 -28.21 9.44 12.87
C ASP A 336 -27.79 10.80 13.49
N GLY A 337 -27.69 11.87 12.68
CA GLY A 337 -27.37 13.22 13.15
C GLY A 337 -26.80 14.12 12.07
N ALA A 338 -26.54 15.39 12.41
CA ALA A 338 -25.90 16.33 11.49
C ALA A 338 -24.46 15.88 11.17
N PHE A 339 -24.12 15.84 9.88
CA PHE A 339 -22.79 15.45 9.43
C PHE A 339 -21.75 16.50 9.86
N VAL A 340 -20.96 16.18 10.90
CA VAL A 340 -19.93 17.08 11.42
C VAL A 340 -18.58 16.69 10.85
N VAL A 341 -18.01 17.56 10.03
CA VAL A 341 -16.65 17.40 9.52
C VAL A 341 -15.69 18.13 10.47
N PRO A 342 -14.65 17.46 11.00
CA PRO A 342 -13.65 18.09 11.83
C PRO A 342 -13.04 19.33 11.13
N GLY A 343 -13.14 20.50 11.76
CA GLY A 343 -12.62 21.77 11.24
C GLY A 343 -13.54 22.54 10.28
N LEU A 344 -14.60 21.92 9.75
CA LEU A 344 -15.58 22.56 8.85
C LEU A 344 -16.97 22.71 9.49
N GLY A 345 -17.21 22.08 10.64
CA GLY A 345 -18.48 22.13 11.35
C GLY A 345 -19.53 21.21 10.73
N THR A 346 -20.80 21.54 10.92
CA THR A 346 -21.93 20.80 10.33
C THR A 346 -22.01 21.12 8.84
N VAL A 347 -21.70 20.15 7.99
CA VAL A 347 -21.84 20.28 6.54
C VAL A 347 -23.15 19.61 6.13
N PRO A 348 -24.03 20.30 5.39
CA PRO A 348 -25.24 19.68 4.84
C PRO A 348 -24.88 18.43 4.02
N LEU A 349 -25.63 17.34 4.18
CA LEU A 349 -25.40 16.10 3.43
C LEU A 349 -25.43 16.35 1.91
N ALA A 350 -26.28 17.27 1.44
CA ALA A 350 -26.38 17.64 0.04
C ALA A 350 -25.04 18.17 -0.50
N ASP A 351 -24.43 19.11 0.22
CA ASP A 351 -23.14 19.72 -0.15
C ASP A 351 -22.00 18.70 -0.09
N GLY A 352 -22.00 17.84 0.92
CA GLY A 352 -21.03 16.73 1.04
C GLY A 352 -21.15 15.71 -0.08
N LEU A 353 -22.38 15.34 -0.45
CA LEU A 353 -22.65 14.43 -1.56
C LEU A 353 -22.29 15.06 -2.90
N GLU A 354 -22.53 16.35 -3.10
CA GLU A 354 -22.16 17.05 -4.33
C GLU A 354 -20.64 16.99 -4.58
N VAL A 355 -19.85 17.25 -3.54
CA VAL A 355 -18.37 17.21 -3.59
C VAL A 355 -17.83 15.80 -3.90
N VAL A 356 -18.43 14.78 -3.31
CA VAL A 356 -17.98 13.37 -3.41
C VAL A 356 -18.65 12.65 -4.59
N SER A 357 -19.68 13.23 -5.22
CA SER A 357 -20.35 12.65 -6.37
C SER A 357 -19.45 12.60 -7.61
N PRO A 358 -19.55 11.56 -8.45
CA PRO A 358 -18.91 11.55 -9.76
C PRO A 358 -19.43 12.71 -10.62
N PRO A 359 -18.55 13.45 -11.34
CA PRO A 359 -17.13 13.18 -11.58
C PRO A 359 -16.15 13.84 -10.58
N ALA A 360 -16.61 14.74 -9.70
CA ALA A 360 -15.74 15.45 -8.75
C ALA A 360 -15.07 14.48 -7.76
N GLY A 361 -15.81 13.49 -7.27
CA GLY A 361 -15.29 12.47 -6.36
C GLY A 361 -14.14 11.62 -6.94
N VAL A 362 -14.09 11.43 -8.26
CA VAL A 362 -12.95 10.76 -8.93
C VAL A 362 -11.68 11.58 -8.78
N VAL A 363 -11.79 12.91 -8.88
CA VAL A 363 -10.67 13.83 -8.67
C VAL A 363 -10.22 13.78 -7.22
N PHE A 364 -11.16 13.82 -6.27
CA PHE A 364 -10.82 13.70 -4.84
C PHE A 364 -10.14 12.38 -4.51
N ALA A 365 -10.67 11.25 -4.99
CA ALA A 365 -10.05 9.95 -4.79
C ALA A 365 -8.66 9.87 -5.42
N GLY A 366 -8.51 10.40 -6.63
CA GLY A 366 -7.23 10.46 -7.33
C GLY A 366 -6.19 11.33 -6.61
N VAL A 367 -6.56 12.53 -6.15
CA VAL A 367 -5.71 13.41 -5.34
C VAL A 367 -5.34 12.74 -4.02
N ALA A 368 -6.31 12.10 -3.36
CA ALA A 368 -6.09 11.37 -2.13
C ALA A 368 -5.03 10.28 -2.35
N VAL A 369 -5.19 9.40 -3.33
CA VAL A 369 -4.21 8.34 -3.63
C VAL A 369 -2.82 8.90 -3.93
N VAL A 370 -2.72 9.97 -4.70
CA VAL A 370 -1.43 10.65 -4.97
C VAL A 370 -0.81 11.19 -3.68
N PHE A 371 -1.61 11.80 -2.81
CA PHE A 371 -1.17 12.28 -1.50
C PHE A 371 -0.71 11.12 -0.59
N LEU A 372 -1.42 9.99 -0.59
CA LEU A 372 -1.05 8.80 0.19
C LEU A 372 0.30 8.25 -0.28
N VAL A 373 0.49 8.11 -1.60
CA VAL A 373 1.76 7.68 -2.19
C VAL A 373 2.86 8.70 -1.89
N GLY A 374 2.55 10.01 -1.95
CA GLY A 374 3.46 11.09 -1.57
C GLY A 374 3.93 10.99 -0.11
N THR A 375 3.06 10.57 0.80
CA THR A 375 3.39 10.34 2.21
C THR A 375 4.39 9.20 2.35
N VAL A 376 4.17 8.09 1.65
CA VAL A 376 5.13 6.96 1.60
C VAL A 376 6.48 7.40 1.02
N VAL A 377 6.46 8.21 -0.04
CA VAL A 377 7.68 8.80 -0.63
C VAL A 377 8.41 9.66 0.40
N ALA A 378 7.70 10.53 1.13
CA ALA A 378 8.30 11.38 2.16
C ALA A 378 8.97 10.55 3.26
N VAL A 379 8.31 9.48 3.73
CA VAL A 379 8.90 8.53 4.70
C VAL A 379 10.17 7.89 4.13
N LEU A 380 10.13 7.38 2.91
CA LEU A 380 11.29 6.77 2.25
C LEU A 380 12.44 7.78 2.05
N VAL A 381 12.13 9.02 1.68
CA VAL A 381 13.13 10.10 1.54
C VAL A 381 13.75 10.44 2.90
N GLY A 382 12.95 10.58 3.95
CA GLY A 382 13.45 10.82 5.31
C GLY A 382 14.41 9.73 5.77
N LEU A 383 14.03 8.46 5.57
CA LEU A 383 14.88 7.30 5.85
C LEU A 383 16.15 7.26 4.99
N TRP A 384 16.09 7.73 3.75
CA TRP A 384 17.26 7.81 2.89
C TRP A 384 18.21 8.94 3.31
N LEU A 385 17.67 10.10 3.72
CA LEU A 385 18.46 11.25 4.17
C LEU A 385 19.28 10.92 5.43
N THR A 386 18.74 10.14 6.37
CA THR A 386 19.52 9.70 7.56
C THR A 386 20.74 8.86 7.18
N GLY A 387 20.62 8.05 6.11
CA GLY A 387 21.73 7.29 5.53
C GLY A 387 22.77 8.15 4.80
N LEU A 388 22.37 9.26 4.17
CA LEU A 388 23.29 10.17 3.47
C LEU A 388 24.28 10.85 4.42
N VAL A 389 23.82 11.24 5.60
CA VAL A 389 24.66 11.93 6.60
C VAL A 389 25.63 10.94 7.28
N ARG A 390 25.62 9.66 6.90
CA ARG A 390 26.40 8.57 7.53
C ARG A 390 26.25 8.53 9.06
N LEU A 391 25.11 9.01 9.57
CA LEU A 391 24.83 9.03 11.02
C LEU A 391 24.70 7.62 11.58
N LEU A 392 24.37 6.64 10.72
CA LEU A 392 24.14 5.25 11.11
C LEU A 392 25.05 4.30 10.30
N PRO A 393 25.78 3.39 10.96
CA PRO A 393 26.42 2.26 10.29
C PRO A 393 25.36 1.46 9.53
N THR A 394 25.68 1.01 8.31
CA THR A 394 24.74 0.25 7.45
C THR A 394 24.17 -1.01 8.13
N ARG A 395 24.92 -1.61 9.06
CA ARG A 395 24.49 -2.78 9.84
C ARG A 395 23.49 -2.45 10.96
N GLY A 396 23.64 -1.30 11.64
CA GLY A 396 22.78 -0.89 12.76
C GLY A 396 21.58 -0.01 12.36
N ALA A 397 21.49 0.39 11.09
CA ALA A 397 20.45 1.29 10.59
C ALA A 397 18.99 0.80 10.82
N PRO A 398 18.66 -0.50 10.68
CA PRO A 398 17.30 -0.97 10.97
C PRO A 398 16.93 -0.88 12.46
N GLY A 399 17.81 -1.31 13.37
CA GLY A 399 17.50 -1.28 14.81
C GLY A 399 17.53 0.12 15.42
N SER A 400 18.36 1.00 14.88
CA SER A 400 18.32 2.42 15.23
C SER A 400 17.02 3.11 14.81
N LEU A 401 16.45 2.70 13.67
CA LEU A 401 15.13 3.15 13.27
C LEU A 401 14.04 2.64 14.21
N VAL A 402 14.09 1.36 14.61
CA VAL A 402 13.17 0.80 15.62
C VAL A 402 13.23 1.60 16.90
N ALA A 403 14.42 1.79 17.43
CA ALA A 403 14.62 2.49 18.68
C ALA A 403 14.18 3.95 18.61
N GLY A 404 14.54 4.67 17.54
CA GLY A 404 14.10 6.04 17.31
C GLY A 404 12.58 6.16 17.20
N ALA A 405 11.94 5.21 16.52
CA ALA A 405 10.48 5.16 16.41
C ALA A 405 9.81 4.86 17.76
N LEU A 406 10.31 3.90 18.53
CA LEU A 406 9.76 3.59 19.87
C LEU A 406 9.95 4.75 20.86
N VAL A 407 11.07 5.47 20.81
CA VAL A 407 11.31 6.67 21.62
C VAL A 407 10.40 7.82 21.18
N ALA A 408 10.24 8.07 19.88
CA ALA A 408 9.29 9.07 19.40
C ALA A 408 7.85 8.72 19.82
N GLY A 409 7.46 7.46 19.68
CA GLY A 409 6.17 6.94 20.12
C GLY A 409 5.94 7.10 21.61
N SER A 410 6.98 6.92 22.44
CA SER A 410 6.87 7.10 23.89
C SER A 410 6.69 8.57 24.29
N ILE A 411 7.28 9.51 23.54
CA ILE A 411 7.03 10.95 23.70
C ILE A 411 5.57 11.29 23.37
N PHE A 412 5.05 10.78 22.25
CA PHE A 412 3.65 11.00 21.87
C PHE A 412 2.69 10.36 22.87
N ALA A 413 2.95 9.13 23.31
CA ALA A 413 2.14 8.45 24.31
C ALA A 413 2.16 9.20 25.66
N ALA A 414 3.33 9.69 26.09
CA ALA A 414 3.43 10.50 27.31
C ALA A 414 2.64 11.81 27.20
N ALA A 415 2.70 12.48 26.04
CA ALA A 415 1.93 13.69 25.79
C ALA A 415 0.41 13.45 25.77
N ASP A 416 -0.02 12.23 25.41
CA ASP A 416 -1.42 11.78 25.48
C ASP A 416 -1.85 11.30 26.88
N GLY A 417 -0.93 11.32 27.86
CA GLY A 417 -1.21 10.92 29.25
C GLY A 417 -0.98 9.45 29.58
N ALA A 418 -0.23 8.71 28.75
CA ALA A 418 0.13 7.32 29.05
C ALA A 418 0.97 7.22 30.35
N SER A 419 0.77 6.11 31.08
CA SER A 419 1.47 5.90 32.35
C SER A 419 2.99 5.76 32.18
N ALA A 420 3.74 6.11 33.23
CA ALA A 420 5.19 5.97 33.27
C ALA A 420 5.66 4.53 32.95
N PHE A 421 4.88 3.51 33.36
CA PHE A 421 5.16 2.11 33.04
C PHE A 421 5.20 1.86 31.53
N ILE A 422 4.24 2.41 30.79
CA ILE A 422 4.12 2.22 29.34
C ILE A 422 5.27 2.92 28.62
N VAL A 423 5.55 4.17 28.99
CA VAL A 423 6.67 4.95 28.44
C VAL A 423 7.99 4.24 28.69
N CYS A 424 8.24 3.77 29.92
CA CYS A 424 9.47 3.07 30.28
C CYS A 424 9.61 1.73 29.56
N THR A 425 8.51 1.00 29.37
CA THR A 425 8.51 -0.28 28.63
C THR A 425 8.88 -0.05 27.16
N ALA A 426 8.31 0.97 26.51
CA ALA A 426 8.63 1.30 25.13
C ALA A 426 10.10 1.75 24.98
N VAL A 427 10.62 2.54 25.92
CA VAL A 427 12.04 2.96 25.94
C VAL A 427 12.99 1.79 26.21
N ALA A 428 12.65 0.88 27.12
CA ALA A 428 13.43 -0.33 27.37
C ALA A 428 13.48 -1.22 26.11
N ALA A 429 12.35 -1.40 25.43
CA ALA A 429 12.28 -2.07 24.14
C ALA A 429 13.14 -1.37 23.05
N ALA A 430 13.19 -0.03 23.06
CA ALA A 430 14.07 0.74 22.17
C ALA A 430 15.56 0.47 22.44
N ILE A 431 15.97 0.40 23.71
CA ILE A 431 17.36 0.08 24.10
C ILE A 431 17.73 -1.34 23.65
N VAL A 432 16.86 -2.31 23.91
CA VAL A 432 17.08 -3.71 23.51
C VAL A 432 17.19 -3.84 21.99
N SER A 433 16.27 -3.22 21.25
CA SER A 433 16.27 -3.27 19.78
C SER A 433 17.49 -2.56 19.16
N TRP A 434 17.92 -1.43 19.73
CA TRP A 434 19.14 -0.75 19.30
C TRP A 434 20.38 -1.62 19.53
N ASP A 435 20.59 -2.07 20.77
CA ASP A 435 21.83 -2.76 21.16
C ASP A 435 21.98 -4.09 20.41
N THR A 436 20.90 -4.87 20.35
CA THR A 436 20.91 -6.17 19.65
C THR A 436 21.08 -6.04 18.14
N ALA A 437 20.65 -4.93 17.52
CA ALA A 437 20.86 -4.70 16.09
C ALA A 437 22.27 -4.18 15.77
N VAL A 438 22.91 -3.43 16.69
CA VAL A 438 24.27 -2.90 16.48
C VAL A 438 25.31 -4.00 16.65
N TYR A 439 25.16 -4.85 17.66
CA TYR A 439 26.13 -5.91 17.98
C TYR A 439 25.70 -7.30 17.50
N GLY A 440 24.52 -7.40 16.87
CA GLY A 440 23.98 -8.63 16.34
C GLY A 440 24.45 -9.00 14.94
N VAL A 441 24.41 -10.29 14.64
CA VAL A 441 24.54 -10.86 13.29
C VAL A 441 23.16 -10.96 12.62
N THR A 442 23.09 -10.86 11.29
CA THR A 442 21.83 -11.04 10.54
C THR A 442 21.33 -12.49 10.61
N ILE A 443 20.02 -12.78 10.41
CA ILE A 443 19.51 -14.18 10.45
C ILE A 443 20.27 -15.11 9.50
N THR A 444 20.69 -14.60 8.34
CA THR A 444 21.49 -15.36 7.37
C THR A 444 22.88 -15.72 7.89
N GLU A 445 23.49 -14.87 8.71
CA GLU A 445 24.78 -15.14 9.37
C GLU A 445 24.57 -16.00 10.64
N GLU A 446 23.44 -15.86 11.33
CA GLU A 446 23.09 -16.66 12.51
C GLU A 446 22.75 -18.12 12.19
N LEU A 447 22.14 -18.38 11.02
CA LEU A 447 21.83 -19.72 10.51
C LEU A 447 22.97 -20.35 9.70
N GLY A 448 24.08 -19.62 9.50
CA GLY A 448 25.26 -20.11 8.80
C GLY A 448 25.96 -21.26 9.54
N ARG A 449 26.65 -22.13 8.80
CA ARG A 449 27.36 -23.30 9.34
C ARG A 449 28.50 -22.95 10.32
N ASP A 450 29.07 -21.74 10.22
CA ASP A 450 30.21 -21.25 11.02
C ASP A 450 29.86 -20.03 11.90
N ALA A 451 28.77 -20.10 12.66
CA ALA A 451 28.33 -19.00 13.53
C ALA A 451 29.17 -18.89 14.83
N ASN A 452 30.45 -18.49 14.73
CA ASN A 452 31.33 -18.20 15.88
C ASN A 452 30.90 -16.97 16.72
N ALA A 453 29.79 -16.30 16.36
CA ALA A 453 29.32 -15.07 16.99
C ALA A 453 28.27 -15.25 18.10
N ARG A 454 27.91 -16.49 18.48
CA ARG A 454 26.76 -16.75 19.39
C ARG A 454 26.92 -16.17 20.81
N LEU A 455 28.09 -16.30 21.42
CA LEU A 455 28.33 -15.90 22.81
C LEU A 455 28.30 -14.38 23.03
N PRO A 456 29.05 -13.55 22.26
CA PRO A 456 28.98 -12.09 22.39
C PRO A 456 27.56 -11.56 22.14
N THR A 457 26.89 -12.12 21.14
CA THR A 457 25.52 -11.75 20.76
C THR A 457 24.51 -12.00 21.88
N LEU A 458 24.61 -13.17 22.52
CA LEU A 458 23.80 -13.54 23.69
C LEU A 458 24.04 -12.59 24.86
N ALA A 459 25.31 -12.27 25.15
CA ALA A 459 25.68 -11.39 26.26
C ALA A 459 25.15 -9.96 26.09
N HIS A 460 25.18 -9.42 24.87
CA HIS A 460 24.59 -8.11 24.56
C HIS A 460 23.07 -8.13 24.66
N ALA A 461 22.40 -9.16 24.12
CA ALA A 461 20.94 -9.28 24.23
C ALA A 461 20.46 -9.41 25.69
N THR A 462 21.10 -10.27 26.48
CA THR A 462 20.75 -10.45 27.90
C THR A 462 21.09 -9.22 28.72
N GLY A 463 22.25 -8.60 28.48
CA GLY A 463 22.67 -7.34 29.11
C GLY A 463 21.69 -6.20 28.83
N ALA A 464 21.27 -6.01 27.57
CA ALA A 464 20.31 -4.97 27.21
C ALA A 464 18.94 -5.17 27.85
N VAL A 465 18.45 -6.43 27.93
CA VAL A 465 17.20 -6.75 28.62
C VAL A 465 17.30 -6.44 30.12
N LEU A 466 18.40 -6.82 30.77
CA LEU A 466 18.63 -6.52 32.18
C LEU A 466 18.68 -5.01 32.44
N VAL A 467 19.38 -4.24 31.61
CA VAL A 467 19.42 -2.77 31.69
C VAL A 467 18.01 -2.19 31.53
N GLY A 468 17.20 -2.72 30.62
CA GLY A 468 15.81 -2.32 30.45
C GLY A 468 14.94 -2.58 31.70
N ILE A 469 15.03 -3.78 32.27
CA ILE A 469 14.28 -4.16 33.50
C ILE A 469 14.68 -3.28 34.68
N VAL A 470 15.99 -3.08 34.89
CA VAL A 470 16.52 -2.20 35.94
C VAL A 470 16.06 -0.76 35.74
N GLY A 471 16.09 -0.25 34.49
CA GLY A 471 15.61 1.08 34.14
C GLY A 471 14.13 1.28 34.45
N ILE A 472 13.27 0.33 34.06
CA ILE A 472 11.83 0.34 34.39
C ILE A 472 11.65 0.35 35.91
N THR A 473 12.37 -0.52 36.62
CA THR A 473 12.25 -0.65 38.08
C THR A 473 12.63 0.65 38.78
N LEU A 474 13.76 1.25 38.40
CA LEU A 474 14.20 2.56 38.90
C LEU A 474 13.17 3.65 38.60
N ALA A 475 12.64 3.72 37.37
CA ALA A 475 11.68 4.73 36.99
C ALA A 475 10.35 4.65 37.77
N LEU A 476 9.94 3.45 38.19
CA LEU A 476 8.70 3.25 38.97
C LEU A 476 8.90 3.46 40.47
N VAL A 477 10.05 3.03 41.00
CA VAL A 477 10.32 3.00 42.44
C VAL A 477 10.93 4.32 42.92
N LEU A 478 11.79 4.95 42.12
CA LEU A 478 12.51 6.17 42.50
C LEU A 478 11.58 7.35 42.80
N PRO A 479 10.51 7.63 42.02
CA PRO A 479 9.58 8.71 42.36
C PRO A 479 8.85 8.48 43.68
N ARG A 480 8.45 7.22 43.97
CA ARG A 480 7.79 6.85 45.23
C ARG A 480 8.73 6.94 46.43
N LEU A 481 10.01 6.58 46.24
CA LEU A 481 11.06 6.77 47.23
C LEU A 481 11.39 8.25 47.44
N LEU A 482 11.39 9.06 46.40
CA LEU A 482 11.65 10.50 46.49
C LEU A 482 10.48 11.26 47.13
N GLU A 483 9.24 10.84 46.90
CA GLU A 483 8.06 11.32 47.64
C GLU A 483 8.16 11.02 49.14
N THR A 484 8.84 9.92 49.52
CA THR A 484 9.12 9.60 50.93
C THR A 484 10.36 10.31 51.48
N ILE A 485 11.27 10.82 50.63
CA ILE A 485 12.61 11.27 51.05
C ILE A 485 12.86 12.78 50.91
N ALA A 486 12.23 13.55 50.00
CA ALA A 486 12.65 14.96 49.87
C ALA A 486 11.63 15.96 49.33
N VAL A 487 11.22 16.85 50.23
CA VAL A 487 11.36 18.30 50.10
C VAL A 487 12.26 18.74 48.92
N ARG A 488 11.63 19.37 47.91
CA ARG A 488 12.12 20.48 47.07
C ARG A 488 13.47 20.41 46.31
N THR A 489 14.16 19.27 46.15
CA THR A 489 15.46 19.23 45.43
C THR A 489 15.64 18.10 44.39
N GLY A 490 14.56 17.47 43.94
CA GLY A 490 14.62 16.36 42.96
C GLY A 490 15.23 16.74 41.59
N ILE A 491 14.98 17.95 41.10
CA ILE A 491 15.49 18.42 39.80
C ILE A 491 17.00 18.63 39.84
N THR A 492 17.52 19.19 40.93
CA THR A 492 18.96 19.39 41.13
C THR A 492 19.71 18.07 41.22
N VAL A 493 19.16 17.06 41.89
CA VAL A 493 19.82 15.73 42.02
C VAL A 493 19.83 15.01 40.67
N ALA A 494 18.72 15.03 39.92
CA ALA A 494 18.65 14.41 38.60
C ALA A 494 19.60 15.08 37.58
N VAL A 495 19.65 16.42 37.55
CA VAL A 495 20.58 17.17 36.70
C VAL A 495 22.04 16.91 37.10
N SER A 496 22.34 16.85 38.40
CA SER A 496 23.69 16.56 38.90
C SER A 496 24.17 15.16 38.53
N LEU A 497 23.30 14.15 38.65
CA LEU A 497 23.60 12.77 38.27
C LEU A 497 23.80 12.64 36.76
N THR A 498 23.00 13.34 35.96
CA THR A 498 23.12 13.33 34.50
C THR A 498 24.43 13.99 34.04
N VAL A 499 24.80 15.12 34.65
CA VAL A 499 26.07 15.81 34.41
C VAL A 499 27.27 14.96 34.86
N ALA A 500 27.18 14.31 36.02
CA ALA A 500 28.21 13.41 36.51
C ALA A 500 28.41 12.19 35.61
N LEU A 501 27.31 11.58 35.13
CA LEU A 501 27.37 10.46 34.20
C LEU A 501 27.99 10.87 32.85
N LEU A 502 27.64 12.05 32.34
CA LEU A 502 28.25 12.62 31.13
C LEU A 502 29.76 12.85 31.32
N ALA A 503 30.16 13.41 32.46
CA ALA A 503 31.57 13.64 32.78
C ALA A 503 32.38 12.33 32.85
N ILE A 504 31.81 11.28 33.45
CA ILE A 504 32.42 9.95 33.54
C ILE A 504 32.56 9.32 32.14
N LEU A 505 31.53 9.41 31.30
CA LEU A 505 31.57 8.90 29.93
C LEU A 505 32.60 9.64 29.07
N VAL A 506 32.71 10.97 29.22
CA VAL A 506 33.73 11.78 28.55
C VAL A 506 35.13 11.40 29.02
N ALA A 507 35.32 11.16 30.32
CA ALA A 507 36.60 10.75 30.89
C ALA A 507 37.02 9.34 30.42
N LEU A 508 36.09 8.39 30.38
CA LEU A 508 36.31 7.03 29.87
C LEU A 508 36.62 7.04 28.38
N LYS A 509 35.90 7.84 27.58
CA LYS A 509 36.17 8.02 26.15
C LYS A 509 37.54 8.67 25.88
N ARG A 510 37.99 9.59 26.75
CA ARG A 510 39.34 10.18 26.66
C ARG A 510 40.42 9.14 26.97
N ARG A 511 40.25 8.35 28.03
CA ARG A 511 41.21 7.28 28.38
C ARG A 511 41.32 6.18 27.33
N ALA A 512 40.22 5.84 26.67
CA ALA A 512 40.21 4.85 25.58
C ALA A 512 40.85 5.32 24.27
N LYS A 513 41.21 6.61 24.14
CA LYS A 513 41.94 7.16 22.97
C LYS A 513 43.43 7.36 23.23
N THR A 514 43.86 7.27 24.49
CA THR A 514 45.26 7.46 24.91
C THR A 514 46.00 6.14 25.15
N ASN A 515 45.29 5.02 25.03
CA ASN A 515 45.84 3.69 24.79
C ASN A 515 45.52 3.32 23.34
#